data_AF-A0A2E1TQM5-F1
#
_entry.id   AF-A0A2E1TQM5-F1
#
_cell.length_a   1.000
_cell.length_b   1.000
_cell.length_c   1.000
_cell.angle_alpha   90.00
_cell.angle_beta   90.00
_cell.angle_gamma   90.00
#
_symmetry.space_group_name_H-M   'P 1'
#
loop_
_entity.id
_entity.type
_entity.pdbx_description
1 polymer ?
#
loop_
_entity_poly.entity_id
_entity_poly.type
_entity_poly.pdbx_seq_one_letter_code
_entity_poly.pdbx_strand_id
1 'polypeptide(L)'
;MKTKVYFNNSCSICRTEINQYKKHSGDKIDWVDISSSLDAEKETNIKTDDLYRRMHVLENGKLISGAKSFLIIWGEIPKYKFLKKIFEKPLIFPLFNIIYEAVAYLLYLKSKISR
;
A
#
# COMPACT_ATOMS: atom_id res chain seq x y z
N MET A 1 7.44 16.77 2.54
CA MET A 1 7.47 15.61 3.46
C MET A 1 7.66 14.34 2.64
N LYS A 2 8.33 13.34 3.19
CA LYS A 2 8.54 12.04 2.53
C LYS A 2 7.22 11.24 2.53
N THR A 3 6.93 10.53 1.45
CA THR A 3 5.72 9.71 1.32
C THR A 3 5.84 8.49 2.24
N LYS A 4 4.89 8.32 3.17
CA LYS A 4 4.85 7.16 4.07
C LYS A 4 3.93 6.08 3.50
N VAL A 5 4.37 4.83 3.50
CA VAL A 5 3.57 3.66 3.09
C VAL A 5 3.41 2.73 4.28
N TYR A 6 2.16 2.46 4.65
CA TYR A 6 1.82 1.51 5.72
C TYR A 6 1.50 0.16 5.09
N PHE A 7 2.25 -0.88 5.48
CA PHE A 7 2.13 -2.21 4.89
C PHE A 7 2.10 -3.33 5.93
N ASN A 8 1.54 -4.49 5.55
CA ASN A 8 1.45 -5.68 6.38
C ASN A 8 2.61 -6.64 6.10
N ASN A 9 3.58 -6.72 7.00
CA ASN A 9 4.73 -7.63 6.87
C ASN A 9 4.40 -9.10 7.20
N SER A 10 3.31 -9.37 7.93
CA SER A 10 2.83 -10.72 8.25
C SER A 10 2.20 -11.41 7.03
N CYS A 11 1.75 -10.67 6.02
CA CYS A 11 1.29 -11.24 4.76
C CYS A 11 2.47 -11.48 3.80
N SER A 12 2.77 -12.75 3.48
CA SER A 12 3.92 -13.12 2.65
C SER A 12 3.94 -12.48 1.25
N ILE A 13 2.76 -12.32 0.64
CA ILE A 13 2.61 -11.69 -0.68
C ILE A 13 2.89 -10.18 -0.57
N CYS A 14 2.25 -9.50 0.38
CA CYS A 14 2.47 -8.07 0.63
C CYS A 14 3.95 -7.80 0.95
N ARG A 15 4.55 -8.61 1.85
CA ARG A 15 5.97 -8.50 2.19
C ARG A 15 6.88 -8.65 0.97
N THR A 16 6.62 -9.65 0.13
CA THR A 16 7.41 -9.88 -1.09
C THR A 16 7.32 -8.68 -2.03
N GLU A 17 6.11 -8.15 -2.26
CA GLU A 17 5.89 -6.98 -3.09
C GLU A 17 6.64 -5.75 -2.56
N ILE A 18 6.45 -5.42 -1.28
CA ILE A 18 7.07 -4.25 -0.65
C ILE A 18 8.60 -4.35 -0.64
N ASN A 19 9.16 -5.54 -0.42
CA ASN A 19 10.61 -5.74 -0.49
C ASN A 19 11.17 -5.48 -1.90
N GLN A 20 10.40 -5.76 -2.96
CA GLN A 20 10.81 -5.40 -4.33
C GLN A 20 10.73 -3.88 -4.58
N TYR A 21 9.75 -3.20 -3.97
CA TYR A 21 9.67 -1.74 -4.04
C TYR A 21 10.80 -1.05 -3.30
N LYS A 22 11.12 -1.50 -2.08
CA LYS A 22 12.24 -1.00 -1.25
C LYS A 22 13.57 -0.99 -2.00
N LYS A 23 13.88 -2.02 -2.80
CA LYS A 23 15.11 -2.12 -3.61
C LYS A 23 15.26 -1.01 -4.66
N HIS A 24 14.15 -0.37 -5.04
CA HIS A 24 14.13 0.60 -6.14
C HIS A 24 13.62 1.99 -5.72
N SER A 25 13.11 2.15 -4.50
CA SER A 25 12.53 3.41 -4.02
C SER A 25 13.56 4.45 -3.57
N GLY A 26 14.78 4.01 -3.22
CA GLY A 26 15.75 4.87 -2.53
C GLY A 26 15.13 5.52 -1.29
N ASP A 27 15.46 6.79 -1.05
CA ASP A 27 15.00 7.56 0.11
C ASP A 27 13.69 8.32 -0.10
N LYS A 28 12.90 8.01 -1.14
CA LYS A 28 11.65 8.74 -1.43
C LYS A 28 10.45 8.26 -0.64
N ILE A 29 10.47 7.00 -0.21
CA ILE A 29 9.37 6.37 0.51
C ILE A 29 9.86 5.94 1.89
N ASP A 30 9.08 6.27 2.91
CA ASP A 30 9.23 5.77 4.27
C ASP A 30 8.27 4.60 4.46
N TRP A 31 8.79 3.46 4.90
CA TRP A 31 8.04 2.20 4.93
C TRP A 31 7.70 1.82 6.36
N VAL A 32 6.43 1.92 6.72
CA VAL A 32 5.92 1.66 8.07
C VAL A 32 5.28 0.28 8.12
N ASP A 33 5.86 -0.62 8.92
CA ASP A 33 5.30 -1.95 9.17
C ASP A 33 4.19 -1.87 10.22
N ILE A 34 2.95 -2.14 9.80
CA ILE A 34 1.77 -2.13 10.67
C ILE A 34 1.84 -3.25 11.71
N SER A 35 2.55 -4.35 11.42
CA SER A 35 2.62 -5.51 12.32
C SER A 35 3.46 -5.32 13.56
N SER A 36 4.34 -4.31 13.56
CA SER A 36 5.22 -3.98 14.68
C SER A 36 5.07 -2.55 15.19
N SER A 37 4.32 -1.68 14.49
CA SER A 37 4.20 -0.26 14.82
C SER A 37 2.96 0.04 15.65
N LEU A 38 3.16 0.42 16.92
CA LEU A 38 2.10 0.97 17.77
C LEU A 38 1.65 2.38 17.34
N ASP A 39 2.46 3.07 16.52
CA ASP A 39 2.19 4.44 16.12
C ASP A 39 1.42 4.56 14.80
N ALA A 40 1.30 3.46 14.03
CA ALA A 40 0.54 3.46 12.78
C ALA A 40 -0.92 3.91 12.96
N GLU A 41 -1.58 3.48 14.05
CA GLU A 41 -2.94 3.96 14.37
C GLU A 41 -2.96 5.46 14.70
N LYS A 42 -1.99 5.95 15.47
CA LYS A 42 -1.91 7.36 15.87
C LYS A 42 -1.65 8.28 14.67
N GLU A 43 -0.76 7.86 13.77
CA GLU A 43 -0.40 8.66 12.58
C GLU A 43 -1.52 8.69 11.54
N THR A 44 -2.30 7.62 11.42
CA THR A 44 -3.34 7.49 10.39
C THR A 44 -4.75 7.79 10.91
N ASN A 45 -4.96 7.76 12.23
CA ASN A 45 -6.26 7.76 12.87
C ASN A 45 -7.20 6.64 12.36
N ILE A 46 -6.62 5.50 11.94
CA ILE A 46 -7.32 4.30 11.48
C ILE A 46 -6.96 3.14 12.41
N LYS A 47 -7.93 2.28 12.72
CA LYS A 47 -7.69 1.05 13.50
C LYS A 47 -6.77 0.09 12.74
N THR A 48 -5.93 -0.61 13.47
CA THR A 48 -4.95 -1.57 12.92
C THR A 48 -5.60 -2.61 12.00
N ASP A 49 -6.80 -3.12 12.35
CA ASP A 49 -7.49 -4.10 11.51
C ASP A 49 -7.92 -3.54 10.14
N ASP A 50 -8.29 -2.26 10.09
CA ASP A 50 -8.62 -1.58 8.83
C ASP A 50 -7.34 -1.25 8.03
N LEU A 51 -6.23 -0.95 8.71
CA LEU A 51 -4.91 -0.79 8.09
C LEU A 51 -4.44 -2.10 7.43
N TYR A 52 -4.77 -3.27 8.00
CA TYR A 52 -4.46 -4.56 7.39
C TYR A 52 -5.28 -4.88 6.14
N ARG A 53 -6.47 -4.29 6.00
CA ARG A 53 -7.39 -4.59 4.90
C ARG A 53 -6.93 -4.02 3.56
N ARG A 54 -6.25 -2.87 3.57
CA ARG A 54 -5.89 -2.12 2.35
C ARG A 54 -4.49 -1.53 2.46
N MET A 55 -3.85 -1.28 1.32
CA MET A 55 -2.63 -0.47 1.26
C MET A 55 -2.95 0.99 1.59
N HIS A 56 -2.16 1.61 2.46
CA HIS A 56 -2.32 3.01 2.85
C HIS A 56 -1.04 3.81 2.60
N VAL A 57 -1.22 5.04 2.12
CA VAL A 57 -0.16 6.00 1.86
C VAL A 57 -0.51 7.32 2.53
N LEU A 58 0.40 7.88 3.32
CA LEU A 58 0.30 9.24 3.80
C LEU A 58 1.25 10.12 2.98
N GLU A 59 0.67 10.97 2.15
CA GLU A 59 1.39 11.89 1.27
C GLU A 59 0.87 13.31 1.49
N ASN A 60 1.77 14.25 1.81
CA ASN A 60 1.44 15.65 2.07
C ASN A 60 0.29 15.85 3.08
N GLY A 61 0.28 15.04 4.15
CA GLY A 61 -0.76 15.07 5.20
C GLY A 61 -2.09 14.44 4.80
N LYS A 62 -2.22 13.91 3.58
CA LYS A 62 -3.42 13.23 3.09
C LYS A 62 -3.23 11.73 3.13
N LEU A 63 -4.11 11.06 3.88
CA LEU A 63 -4.17 9.60 3.90
C LEU A 63 -4.96 9.10 2.68
N ILE A 64 -4.31 8.25 1.89
CA ILE A 64 -4.82 7.67 0.65
C ILE A 64 -4.80 6.16 0.81
N SER A 65 -5.88 5.51 0.38
CA SER A 65 -6.05 4.08 0.58
C SER A 65 -6.45 3.35 -0.70
N GLY A 66 -6.25 2.04 -0.68
CA GLY A 66 -6.68 1.14 -1.74
C GLY A 66 -5.79 1.19 -2.98
N ALA A 67 -6.38 0.91 -4.15
CA ALA A 67 -5.67 0.87 -5.42
C ALA A 67 -4.93 2.19 -5.75
N LYS A 68 -5.43 3.33 -5.27
CA LYS A 68 -4.78 4.66 -5.46
C LYS A 68 -3.41 4.73 -4.78
N SER A 69 -3.21 4.02 -3.68
CA SER A 69 -1.91 3.94 -2.98
C SER A 69 -0.81 3.42 -3.90
N PHE A 70 -1.12 2.44 -4.76
CA PHE A 70 -0.15 1.89 -5.72
C PHE A 70 0.25 2.91 -6.78
N LEU A 71 -0.68 3.74 -7.26
CA LEU A 71 -0.36 4.80 -8.22
C LEU A 71 0.65 5.80 -7.65
N ILE A 72 0.57 6.07 -6.34
CA ILE A 72 1.53 6.95 -5.66
C ILE A 72 2.88 6.25 -5.53
N ILE A 73 2.91 5.02 -4.98
CA ILE A 73 4.13 4.23 -4.83
C ILE A 73 4.87 4.08 -6.17
N TRP A 74 4.16 3.72 -7.24
CA TRP A 74 4.74 3.59 -8.57
C TRP A 74 5.18 4.93 -9.18
N GLY A 75 4.54 6.03 -8.80
CA GLY A 75 4.96 7.37 -9.18
C GLY A 75 6.31 7.76 -8.58
N GLU A 76 6.56 7.35 -7.33
CA GLU A 76 7.80 7.65 -6.62
C GLU A 76 8.98 6.79 -7.07
N ILE A 77 8.73 5.56 -7.50
CA ILE A 77 9.75 4.61 -7.93
C ILE A 77 9.98 4.71 -9.44
N PRO A 78 11.15 5.20 -9.92
CA PRO A 78 11.39 5.43 -11.36
C PRO A 78 11.10 4.23 -12.25
N LYS A 79 11.45 3.02 -11.80
CA LYS A 79 11.24 1.76 -12.51
C LYS A 79 9.76 1.43 -12.74
N TYR A 80 8.86 1.87 -11.87
CA TYR A 80 7.42 1.55 -11.92
C TYR A 80 6.56 2.70 -12.44
N LYS A 81 7.15 3.86 -12.78
CA LYS A 81 6.38 5.02 -13.30
C LYS A 81 5.50 4.70 -14.50
N PHE A 82 5.92 3.74 -15.34
CA PHE A 82 5.12 3.30 -16.48
C PHE A 82 3.82 2.59 -16.03
N LEU A 83 3.84 1.83 -14.92
CA LEU A 83 2.65 1.20 -14.36
C LEU A 83 1.65 2.25 -13.94
N LYS A 84 2.09 3.29 -13.21
CA LYS A 84 1.22 4.43 -12.87
C LYS A 84 0.52 4.98 -14.12
N LYS A 85 1.27 5.28 -15.18
CA LYS A 85 0.72 5.84 -16.44
C LYS A 85 -0.32 4.93 -17.11
N ILE A 86 -0.19 3.62 -16.97
CA ILE A 86 -1.14 2.65 -17.51
C ILE A 86 -2.37 2.58 -16.61
N PHE A 87 -2.17 2.36 -15.31
CA PHE A 87 -3.22 2.07 -14.34
C PHE A 87 -4.00 3.31 -13.88
N GLU A 88 -3.49 4.53 -14.09
CA GLU A 88 -4.21 5.78 -13.81
C GLU A 88 -5.23 6.16 -14.88
N LYS A 89 -5.23 5.47 -16.03
CA LYS A 89 -6.18 5.77 -17.12
C LYS A 89 -7.62 5.54 -16.67
N PRO A 90 -8.58 6.40 -17.06
CA PRO A 90 -9.95 6.36 -16.55
C PRO A 90 -10.71 5.07 -16.88
N LEU A 91 -10.32 4.36 -17.95
CA LEU A 91 -10.90 3.06 -18.31
C LEU A 91 -10.25 1.88 -17.58
N ILE A 92 -8.97 2.01 -17.21
CA ILE A 92 -8.17 0.92 -16.62
C ILE A 92 -8.30 0.95 -15.09
N PHE A 93 -8.30 2.14 -14.49
CA PHE A 93 -8.34 2.31 -13.05
C PHE A 93 -9.56 1.64 -12.38
N PRO A 94 -10.80 1.72 -12.91
CA PRO A 94 -11.94 1.05 -12.30
C PRO A 94 -11.77 -0.47 -12.25
N LEU A 95 -11.31 -1.08 -13.34
CA LEU A 95 -11.06 -2.52 -13.41
C LEU A 95 -9.95 -2.92 -12.43
N PHE A 96 -8.85 -2.17 -12.41
CA PHE A 96 -7.77 -2.38 -11.45
C PHE A 96 -8.24 -2.28 -10.00
N ASN A 97 -9.07 -1.27 -9.68
CA ASN A 97 -9.61 -1.09 -8.35
C ASN A 97 -10.52 -2.25 -7.91
N ILE A 98 -11.36 -2.77 -8.82
CA ILE A 98 -12.22 -3.92 -8.53
C ILE A 98 -11.38 -5.16 -8.26
N ILE A 99 -10.42 -5.48 -9.13
CA ILE A 99 -9.52 -6.62 -8.97
C ILE A 99 -8.73 -6.49 -7.66
N TYR A 100 -8.20 -5.29 -7.40
CA TYR A 100 -7.50 -4.98 -6.17
C TYR A 100 -8.36 -5.22 -4.94
N GLU A 101 -9.59 -4.71 -4.88
CA GLU A 101 -10.45 -4.89 -3.69
C GLU A 101 -10.78 -6.36 -3.46
N ALA A 102 -11.02 -7.14 -4.51
CA ALA A 102 -11.25 -8.58 -4.39
C ALA A 102 -10.02 -9.31 -3.83
N VAL A 103 -8.84 -9.07 -4.40
CA VAL A 103 -7.58 -9.70 -3.95
C VAL A 103 -7.23 -9.25 -2.53
N ALA A 104 -7.33 -7.96 -2.23
CA ALA A 104 -7.05 -7.39 -0.91
C ALA A 104 -7.96 -8.01 0.16
N TYR A 105 -9.25 -8.18 -0.13
CA TYR A 105 -10.18 -8.83 0.80
C TYR A 105 -9.82 -10.29 1.06
N LEU A 106 -9.50 -11.08 0.02
CA LEU A 106 -9.08 -12.47 0.17
C LEU A 106 -7.79 -12.60 0.97
N LEU A 107 -6.80 -11.75 0.70
CA LEU A 107 -5.53 -11.72 1.44
C LEU A 107 -5.73 -11.30 2.89
N TYR A 108 -6.61 -10.33 3.15
CA TYR A 108 -6.96 -9.91 4.50
C TYR A 108 -7.59 -11.06 5.29
N LEU A 109 -8.56 -11.78 4.73
CA LEU A 109 -9.17 -12.95 5.39
C LEU A 109 -8.12 -14.03 5.70
N LYS A 110 -7.26 -14.35 4.73
CA LYS A 110 -6.15 -15.31 4.94
C LYS A 110 -5.20 -14.85 6.05
N SER A 111 -4.81 -13.57 6.05
CA SER A 111 -3.93 -13.00 7.07
C SER A 111 -4.60 -12.94 8.44
N LYS A 112 -5.91 -12.75 8.51
CA LYS A 112 -6.67 -12.70 9.76
C LYS A 112 -6.81 -14.06 10.43
N ILE A 113 -6.92 -15.13 9.65
CA ILE A 113 -6.96 -16.51 10.16
C ILE A 113 -5.58 -16.96 10.69
N SER A 114 -4.50 -16.44 10.11
CA SER A 114 -3.12 -16.85 10.43
C SER A 114 -2.45 -16.01 11.53
N ARG A 115 -3.12 -15.00 12.08
CA ARG A 115 -2.63 -14.07 13.10
C ARG A 115 -3.32 -14.35 14.42
#